data_AF-A0A3S9VKU7-F1
#
_entry.id   AF-A0A3S9VKU7-F1
#
_cell.length_a   1.000
_cell.length_b   1.000
_cell.length_c   1.000
_cell.angle_alpha   90.00
_cell.angle_beta   90.00
_cell.angle_gamma   90.00
#
_symmetry.space_group_name_H-M   'P 1'
#
loop_
_entity.id
_entity.type
_entity.pdbx_description
1 polymer ?
#
loop_
_entity_poly.entity_id
_entity_poly.type
_entity_poly.pdbx_seq_one_letter_code
_entity_poly.pdbx_strand_id
1 'polypeptide(L)'
;MDVRALPPAALRDANAVELARVWIAEHGLHCSLRCGLYADRDVVMETTAWGIILADMAGHIADALNGAGFGPRLALFEAIVGSFNVECLAPTSERTGGGGSLVG
;
A
#
# COMPACT_ATOMS: atom_id res chain seq x y z
N MET A 1 -2.33 -16.72 11.97
CA MET A 1 -2.23 -15.54 11.09
C MET A 1 -3.62 -14.96 10.97
N ASP A 2 -3.81 -13.69 11.33
CA ASP A 2 -5.06 -12.98 11.04
C ASP A 2 -5.00 -12.48 9.60
N VAL A 3 -5.90 -12.97 8.74
CA VAL A 3 -5.89 -12.69 7.30
C VAL A 3 -7.09 -11.84 6.96
N ARG A 4 -6.86 -10.70 6.30
CA ARG A 4 -7.94 -9.86 5.81
C ARG A 4 -8.65 -10.56 4.64
N ALA A 5 -9.99 -10.54 4.68
CA ALA A 5 -10.81 -11.08 3.60
C ALA A 5 -10.58 -10.31 2.29
N LEU A 6 -10.65 -11.03 1.17
CA LEU A 6 -10.57 -10.43 -0.17
C LEU A 6 -11.74 -9.46 -0.39
N PRO A 7 -11.52 -8.31 -1.04
CA PRO A 7 -12.59 -7.41 -1.42
C PRO A 7 -13.63 -8.13 -2.30
N PRO A 8 -14.95 -7.88 -2.12
CA PRO A 8 -15.98 -8.50 -2.96
C PRO A 8 -15.84 -8.23 -4.46
N ALA A 9 -15.17 -7.12 -4.84
CA ALA A 9 -14.83 -6.85 -6.24
C ALA A 9 -13.80 -7.86 -6.77
N ALA A 10 -12.75 -8.13 -6.00
CA ALA A 10 -11.71 -9.10 -6.36
C ALA A 10 -12.24 -10.53 -6.45
N LEU A 11 -13.23 -10.89 -5.62
CA LEU A 11 -13.87 -12.22 -5.68
C LEU A 11 -14.74 -12.44 -6.92
N ARG A 12 -15.28 -11.36 -7.52
CA ARG A 12 -16.22 -11.44 -8.65
C ARG A 12 -15.53 -11.26 -10.00
N ASP A 13 -14.30 -10.76 -10.01
CA ASP A 13 -13.54 -10.49 -11.22
C ASP A 13 -12.44 -11.53 -11.42
N ALA A 14 -12.58 -12.35 -12.47
CA ALA A 14 -11.59 -13.37 -12.82
C ALA A 14 -10.23 -12.77 -13.23
N ASN A 15 -10.17 -11.47 -13.56
CA ASN A 15 -8.96 -10.75 -13.90
C ASN A 15 -8.40 -9.93 -12.73
N ALA A 16 -8.97 -10.07 -11.53
CA ALA A 16 -8.47 -9.36 -10.36
C ALA A 16 -7.01 -9.72 -10.07
N VAL A 17 -6.22 -8.70 -9.75
CA VAL A 17 -4.80 -8.84 -9.41
C VAL A 17 -4.54 -8.26 -8.02
N GLU A 18 -3.97 -9.07 -7.14
CA GLU A 18 -3.39 -8.58 -5.87
C GLU A 18 -2.06 -7.87 -6.19
N LEU A 19 -2.00 -6.57 -5.92
CA LEU A 19 -0.81 -5.73 -6.18
C LEU A 19 0.15 -5.70 -5.00
N ALA A 20 -0.38 -5.59 -3.78
CA ALA A 20 0.40 -5.48 -2.57
C ALA A 20 -0.31 -6.19 -1.41
N ARG A 21 0.50 -6.78 -0.53
CA ARG A 21 0.03 -7.30 0.74
C ARG A 21 1.08 -6.99 1.81
N VAL A 22 0.61 -6.50 2.96
CA VAL A 22 1.46 -5.96 4.04
C VAL A 22 1.13 -6.68 5.34
N TRP A 23 2.16 -6.96 6.14
CA TRP A 23 2.06 -7.62 7.43
C TRP A 23 2.95 -6.94 8.45
N ILE A 24 2.55 -7.02 9.72
CA ILE A 24 3.46 -6.87 10.86
C ILE A 24 3.90 -8.29 11.26
N ALA A 25 5.18 -8.59 11.09
CA ALA A 25 5.78 -9.88 11.43
C ALA A 25 7.21 -9.63 11.93
N GLU A 26 7.76 -10.51 12.78
CA GLU A 26 9.15 -10.43 13.24
C GLU A 26 9.59 -9.05 13.79
N HIS A 27 8.66 -8.29 14.41
CA HIS A 27 8.86 -6.92 14.90
C HIS A 27 9.09 -5.85 13.81
N GLY A 28 8.76 -6.16 12.55
CA GLY A 28 8.89 -5.25 11.42
C GLY A 28 7.66 -5.25 10.49
N LEU A 29 7.68 -4.31 9.55
CA LEU A 29 6.73 -4.28 8.44
C LEU A 29 7.31 -5.07 7.27
N HIS A 30 6.55 -6.07 6.81
CA HIS A 30 6.90 -6.90 5.66
C HIS A 30 5.87 -6.68 4.57
N CYS A 31 6.31 -6.65 3.31
CA CYS A 31 5.42 -6.56 2.17
C CYS A 31 5.78 -7.56 1.06
N SER A 32 4.76 -8.00 0.34
CA SER A 32 4.87 -8.69 -0.94
C SER A 32 4.26 -7.79 -2.00
N LEU A 33 5.01 -7.50 -3.06
CA LEU A 33 4.63 -6.56 -4.10
C LEU A 33 4.69 -7.25 -5.46
N ARG A 34 3.64 -7.05 -6.27
CA ARG A 34 3.62 -7.40 -7.68
C ARG A 34 3.96 -6.17 -8.50
N CYS A 35 5.24 -5.98 -8.79
CA CYS A 35 5.72 -4.90 -9.64
C CYS A 35 5.69 -5.30 -11.12
N GLY A 36 5.63 -4.30 -12.00
CA GLY A 36 5.78 -4.47 -13.44
C GLY A 36 4.48 -4.57 -14.22
N LEU A 37 3.31 -4.43 -13.57
CA LEU A 37 2.01 -4.46 -14.25
C LEU A 37 1.82 -3.25 -15.19
N TYR A 38 2.46 -2.13 -14.90
CA TYR A 38 2.38 -0.90 -15.68
C TYR A 38 3.70 -0.58 -16.41
N ALA A 39 4.72 -1.43 -16.24
CA ALA A 39 6.06 -1.24 -16.78
C ALA A 39 6.21 -1.60 -18.26
N ASP A 40 5.22 -2.24 -18.89
CA ASP A 40 5.21 -2.57 -20.33
C ASP A 40 5.35 -1.33 -21.24
N ARG A 41 5.21 -0.12 -20.67
CA ARG A 41 5.34 1.16 -21.39
C ARG A 41 6.55 1.99 -20.93
N ASP A 42 6.69 2.23 -19.62
CA ASP A 42 7.77 3.04 -19.03
C ASP A 42 7.80 2.89 -17.49
N VAL A 43 8.97 3.03 -16.87
CA VAL A 43 9.14 3.14 -15.41
C VAL A 43 8.39 4.35 -14.84
N VAL A 44 8.24 5.42 -15.62
CA VAL A 44 7.46 6.60 -15.22
C VAL A 44 5.98 6.22 -15.00
N MET A 45 5.44 5.32 -15.82
CA MET A 45 4.04 4.87 -15.67
C MET A 45 3.87 4.01 -14.42
N GLU A 46 4.79 3.08 -14.16
CA GLU A 46 4.79 2.24 -12.96
C GLU A 46 4.89 3.09 -11.68
N THR A 47 5.84 4.01 -11.62
CA THR A 47 6.01 4.90 -10.46
C THR A 47 4.81 5.82 -10.23
N THR A 48 4.22 6.35 -11.30
CA THR A 48 2.99 7.16 -11.21
C THR A 48 1.81 6.33 -10.71
N ALA A 49 1.65 5.10 -11.22
CA ALA A 49 0.61 4.18 -10.78
C ALA A 49 0.72 3.86 -9.29
N TRP A 50 1.92 3.53 -8.80
CA TRP A 50 2.15 3.30 -7.37
C TRP A 50 1.88 4.55 -6.52
N GLY A 51 2.22 5.74 -7.01
CA GLY A 51 1.87 7.01 -6.35
C GLY A 51 0.35 7.16 -6.15
N ILE A 52 -0.44 6.88 -7.19
CA ILE A 52 -1.91 6.90 -7.11
C ILE A 52 -2.43 5.83 -6.14
N ILE A 53 -1.93 4.59 -6.25
CA ILE A 53 -2.32 3.48 -5.38
C ILE A 53 -2.09 3.81 -3.89
N LEU A 54 -0.94 4.40 -3.55
CA LEU A 54 -0.63 4.79 -2.17
C LEU A 54 -1.55 5.91 -1.67
N ALA A 55 -1.88 6.89 -2.52
CA ALA A 55 -2.81 7.96 -2.17
C ALA A 55 -4.23 7.44 -1.92
N ASP A 56 -4.73 6.53 -2.78
CA ASP A 56 -6.03 5.90 -2.61
C ASP A 56 -6.09 5.05 -1.33
N MET A 57 -5.00 4.31 -1.05
CA MET A 57 -4.88 3.54 0.19
C MET A 57 -4.91 4.43 1.43
N ALA A 58 -4.19 5.56 1.42
CA ALA A 58 -4.26 6.54 2.51
C ALA A 58 -5.68 7.08 2.71
N GLY A 59 -6.43 7.31 1.62
CA GLY A 59 -7.83 7.71 1.66
C GLY A 59 -8.71 6.67 2.35
N HIS A 60 -8.58 5.40 1.96
CA HIS A 60 -9.32 4.31 2.58
C HIS A 60 -8.98 4.09 4.06
N ILE A 61 -7.71 4.28 4.45
CA ILE A 61 -7.32 4.22 5.87
C ILE A 61 -7.99 5.35 6.65
N ALA A 62 -7.99 6.57 6.11
CA ALA A 62 -8.67 7.71 6.74
C ALA A 62 -10.18 7.47 6.91
N ASP A 63 -10.84 6.90 5.89
CA ASP A 63 -12.25 6.52 5.96
C ASP A 63 -12.50 5.46 7.03
N ALA A 64 -11.64 4.43 7.12
CA ALA A 64 -11.75 3.38 8.13
C ALA A 64 -11.56 3.92 9.55
N LEU A 65 -10.56 4.79 9.77
CA LEU A 65 -10.30 5.42 11.06
C LEU A 65 -11.44 6.37 11.46
N ASN A 66 -11.99 7.13 10.51
CA ASN A 66 -13.15 7.97 10.75
C ASN A 66 -14.37 7.13 11.15
N GLY A 67 -14.66 6.05 10.42
CA GLY A 67 -15.76 5.13 10.73
C GLY A 67 -15.63 4.44 12.08
N ALA A 68 -14.41 4.24 12.57
CA ALA A 68 -14.13 3.73 13.91
C ALA A 68 -14.13 4.81 15.01
N GLY A 69 -14.40 6.07 14.68
CA GLY A 69 -14.55 7.16 15.64
C GLY A 69 -13.24 7.85 16.07
N PHE A 70 -12.13 7.62 15.36
CA PHE A 70 -10.83 8.22 15.71
C PHE A 70 -10.69 9.71 15.39
N GLY A 71 -11.65 10.30 14.66
CA GLY A 71 -11.67 11.74 14.39
C GLY A 71 -12.24 12.08 13.01
N PRO A 72 -12.22 13.37 12.63
CA PRO A 72 -12.69 13.83 11.32
C PRO A 72 -11.81 13.27 10.19
N ARG A 73 -12.44 12.71 9.15
CA ARG A 73 -11.75 12.12 7.98
C ARG A 73 -10.66 13.01 7.38
N LEU A 74 -10.95 14.30 7.17
CA LEU A 74 -9.99 15.23 6.55
C LEU A 74 -8.71 15.36 7.39
N ALA A 75 -8.85 15.58 8.70
CA ALA A 75 -7.71 15.69 9.61
C ALA A 75 -6.91 14.38 9.68
N LEU A 76 -7.58 13.22 9.63
CA LEU A 76 -6.93 11.90 9.61
C LEU A 76 -6.14 11.70 8.31
N PHE A 77 -6.72 12.04 7.16
CA PHE A 77 -6.04 11.93 5.87
C PHE A 77 -4.82 12.85 5.80
N GLU A 78 -4.96 14.12 6.23
CA GLU A 78 -3.85 15.07 6.30
C GLU A 78 -2.73 14.57 7.22
N ALA A 79 -3.07 13.99 8.38
CA ALA A 79 -2.10 13.40 9.29
C ALA A 79 -1.34 12.22 8.63
N ILE A 80 -2.05 11.33 7.93
CA ILE A 80 -1.42 10.19 7.22
C ILE A 80 -0.46 10.69 6.14
N VAL A 81 -0.88 11.63 5.29
CA VAL A 81 -0.04 12.21 4.23
C VAL A 81 1.17 12.95 4.83
N GLY A 82 0.97 13.69 5.92
CA GLY A 82 2.04 14.37 6.65
C GLY A 82 3.09 13.39 7.16
N SER A 83 2.68 12.33 7.86
CA SER A 83 3.58 11.29 8.35
C SER A 83 4.28 10.52 7.23
N PHE A 84 3.58 10.21 6.14
CA PHE A 84 4.17 9.57 4.95
C PHE A 84 5.31 10.42 4.37
N ASN A 85 5.07 11.71 4.13
CA ASN A 85 6.08 12.61 3.56
C ASN A 85 7.31 12.74 4.47
N VAL A 86 7.11 12.78 5.79
CA VAL A 86 8.22 12.80 6.76
C VAL A 86 9.04 11.50 6.69
N GLU A 87 8.38 10.34 6.70
CA GLU A 87 9.05 9.03 6.63
C GLU A 87 9.78 8.83 5.28
N CYS A 88 9.25 9.36 4.18
CA CYS A 88 9.94 9.35 2.88
C CYS A 88 11.26 10.14 2.90
N LEU A 89 11.33 11.23 3.67
CA LEU A 89 12.51 12.10 3.78
C LEU A 89 13.49 11.62 4.84
N ALA A 90 12.99 11.03 5.93
CA ALA A 90 13.80 10.55 7.04
C ALA A 90 13.27 9.19 7.54
N PRO A 91 13.63 8.08 6.87
CA PRO A 91 13.14 6.75 7.21
C PRO A 91 13.52 6.36 8.64
N THR A 92 12.54 5.86 9.39
CA THR A 92 12.71 5.43 10.79
C THR A 92 12.76 3.92 10.95
N SER A 93 12.51 3.17 9.87
CA SER A 93 12.50 1.71 9.84
C SER A 93 13.26 1.12 8.65
N GLU A 94 13.82 -0.08 8.83
CA GLU A 94 14.41 -0.84 7.73
C GLU A 94 13.31 -1.41 6.84
N ARG A 95 13.46 -1.25 5.51
CA ARG A 95 12.55 -1.81 4.52
C ARG A 95 12.90 -3.27 4.29
N THR A 96 12.13 -4.20 4.87
CA THR A 96 12.31 -5.63 4.67
C THR A 96 11.24 -6.20 3.74
N GLY A 97 11.68 -6.79 2.62
CA GLY A 97 10.82 -7.33 1.58
C GLY A 97 11.68 -7.91 0.46
N GLY A 98 11.29 -9.07 -0.07
CA GLY A 98 12.03 -9.73 -1.13
C GLY A 98 12.00 -8.91 -2.41
N GLY A 99 13.08 -8.17 -2.68
CA GLY A 99 13.36 -7.66 -4.01
C GLY A 99 13.36 -8.86 -4.96
N GLY A 100 12.46 -8.86 -5.93
CA GLY A 100 12.42 -9.89 -6.95
C GLY A 100 13.81 -10.04 -7.56
N SER A 101 14.47 -11.15 -7.25
CA SER A 101 15.64 -11.61 -7.99
C SER A 101 15.13 -11.93 -9.39
N LEU A 102 15.28 -10.99 -10.32
CA LEU A 102 15.36 -11.32 -11.75
C LEU A 102 16.70 -12.01 -11.97
N VAL A 103 16.77 -13.28 -11.58
CA VAL A 103 17.76 -14.24 -12.06
C VAL A 103 17.01 -15.54 -12.31
N GLY A 104 16.85 -15.89 -13.57
CA GLY A 104 16.17 -17.09 -14.07
C GLY A 104 15.63 -16.88 -15.46
#